data_AF-A0A4Y8BPD2-F1
#
_entry.id   AF-A0A4Y8BPD2-F1
#
_cell.length_a   1.000
_cell.length_b   1.000
_cell.length_c   1.000
_cell.angle_alpha   90.00
_cell.angle_beta   90.00
_cell.angle_gamma   90.00
#
_symmetry.space_group_name_H-M   'P 1'
#
loop_
_entity.id
_entity.type
_entity.pdbx_description
1 polymer ?
#
loop_
_entity_poly.entity_id
_entity_poly.type
_entity_poly.pdbx_seq_one_letter_code
_entity_poly.pdbx_strand_id
1 'polypeptide(L)'
;MNAILSILAIIYIFLLCNYLYRKIKGTPNKPLKEIWNEYKQEMQKINEEHKQKIQKIDEAHKQRMQKINENFEKEKERKKDLEKIENSYKEIYEEYKSLPMDKQGAFLHNLFLNNQDECAEAIRYVQIIEESVNIILKSKNKDTAESRRELVLEIEQKIREKYPKAYGLIINTIQLLKDNYDVNLFENQCIKYYEEAGKLKTIKSKQKRIDCINDLIKEAEANPKIDRKFVDFWKNKVKEII
;
A
#
# COMPACT_ATOMS: atom_id res chain seq x y z
N MET A 1 28.74 -76.50 8.37
CA MET A 1 29.72 -76.33 7.28
C MET A 1 29.05 -76.29 5.91
N ASN A 2 27.86 -75.65 5.77
CA ASN A 2 27.05 -75.74 4.53
C ASN A 2 26.72 -74.38 3.90
N ALA A 3 26.60 -73.28 4.66
CA ALA A 3 26.18 -71.99 4.09
C ALA A 3 27.19 -71.37 3.11
N ILE A 4 28.49 -71.45 3.42
CA ILE A 4 29.56 -70.90 2.57
C ILE A 4 29.68 -71.69 1.27
N LEU A 5 29.60 -73.03 1.33
CA LEU A 5 29.58 -73.89 0.16
C LEU A 5 28.34 -73.65 -0.71
N SER A 6 27.17 -73.42 -0.10
CA SER A 6 25.95 -73.05 -0.83
C SER A 6 26.09 -71.69 -1.52
N ILE A 7 26.69 -70.69 -0.86
CA ILE A 7 26.94 -69.37 -1.47
C ILE A 7 27.92 -69.49 -2.64
N LEU A 8 29.02 -70.25 -2.47
CA LEU A 8 29.99 -70.49 -3.54
C LEU A 8 29.38 -71.27 -4.72
N ALA A 9 28.50 -72.24 -4.45
CA ALA A 9 27.77 -72.97 -5.46
C ALA A 9 26.80 -72.07 -6.24
N ILE A 10 26.07 -71.18 -5.55
CA ILE A 10 25.16 -70.21 -6.19
C ILE A 10 25.95 -69.23 -7.07
N ILE A 11 27.08 -68.72 -6.58
CA ILE A 11 27.98 -67.85 -7.37
C ILE A 11 28.50 -68.60 -8.59
N TYR A 12 28.93 -69.85 -8.43
CA TYR A 12 29.43 -70.67 -9.54
C TYR A 12 28.35 -70.94 -10.59
N ILE A 13 27.13 -71.29 -10.17
CA ILE A 13 25.99 -71.51 -11.07
C ILE A 13 25.64 -70.22 -11.81
N PHE A 14 25.63 -69.07 -11.13
CA PHE A 14 25.34 -67.78 -11.76
C PHE A 14 26.40 -67.41 -12.81
N LEU A 15 27.68 -67.63 -12.52
CA LEU A 15 28.78 -67.43 -13.47
C LEU A 15 28.69 -68.40 -14.65
N LEU A 16 28.36 -69.67 -14.41
CA LEU A 16 28.24 -70.71 -15.43
C LEU A 16 27.05 -70.43 -16.36
N CYS A 17 25.89 -70.07 -15.82
CA CYS A 17 24.71 -69.70 -16.60
C CYS A 17 24.97 -68.45 -17.45
N ASN A 18 25.64 -67.43 -16.90
CA ASN A 18 25.98 -66.22 -17.65
C ASN A 18 27.00 -66.51 -18.78
N TYR A 19 27.98 -67.37 -18.51
CA TYR A 19 28.94 -67.84 -19.53
C TYR A 19 28.26 -68.61 -20.67
N LEU A 20 27.40 -69.58 -20.33
CA LEU A 20 26.68 -70.40 -21.32
C LEU A 20 25.68 -69.56 -22.13
N TYR A 21 24.95 -68.66 -21.47
CA TYR A 21 24.01 -67.75 -22.14
C TYR A 21 24.71 -66.86 -23.18
N ARG A 22 25.90 -66.33 -22.87
CA ARG A 22 26.72 -65.55 -23.81
C ARG A 22 27.27 -66.40 -24.96
N LYS A 23 27.72 -67.63 -24.66
CA LYS A 23 28.21 -68.58 -25.67
C LYS A 23 27.11 -68.97 -26.68
N ILE A 24 25.89 -69.19 -26.22
CA ILE A 24 24.74 -69.58 -27.07
C ILE A 24 24.26 -68.42 -27.94
N LYS A 25 24.29 -67.18 -27.46
CA LYS A 25 23.85 -66.00 -28.23
C LYS A 25 24.88 -65.48 -29.24
N GLY A 26 26.03 -66.13 -29.39
CA GLY A 26 27.07 -65.72 -30.33
C GLY A 26 27.64 -64.33 -30.04
N THR A 27 27.43 -63.80 -28.83
CA THR A 27 28.00 -62.52 -28.43
C THR A 27 29.48 -62.72 -28.12
N PRO A 28 30.40 -61.98 -28.77
CA PRO A 28 31.82 -62.09 -28.46
C PRO A 28 32.04 -61.77 -26.97
N ASN A 29 32.74 -62.66 -26.26
CA ASN A 29 33.16 -62.43 -24.87
C ASN A 29 34.14 -61.26 -24.87
N LYS A 30 33.64 -60.04 -24.64
CA LYS A 30 34.52 -58.94 -24.24
C LYS A 30 35.21 -59.36 -22.93
N PRO A 31 36.55 -59.38 -22.85
CA PRO A 31 37.24 -59.69 -21.62
C PRO A 31 36.79 -58.75 -20.49
N LEU A 32 36.73 -59.24 -19.25
CA LEU A 32 36.34 -58.46 -18.06
C LEU A 32 37.07 -57.10 -17.97
N LYS A 33 38.32 -57.05 -18.44
CA LYS A 33 39.13 -55.83 -18.52
C LYS A 33 38.55 -54.77 -19.47
N GLU A 34 37.96 -55.16 -20.59
CA GLU A 34 37.29 -54.24 -21.52
C GLU A 34 35.99 -53.69 -20.94
N ILE A 35 35.16 -54.55 -20.31
CA ILE A 35 33.92 -54.13 -19.64
C ILE A 35 34.22 -53.13 -18.51
N TRP A 36 35.26 -53.38 -17.71
CA TRP A 36 35.71 -52.47 -16.66
C TRP A 36 36.20 -51.13 -17.22
N ASN A 37 36.91 -51.14 -18.35
CA ASN A 37 37.38 -49.93 -19.00
C ASN A 37 36.22 -49.11 -19.59
N GLU A 38 35.23 -49.75 -20.21
CA GLU A 38 34.01 -49.10 -20.72
C GLU A 38 33.23 -48.46 -19.58
N TYR A 39 32.99 -49.20 -18.49
CA TYR A 39 32.36 -48.67 -17.28
C TYR A 39 33.10 -47.45 -16.71
N LYS A 40 34.43 -47.51 -16.64
CA LYS A 40 35.26 -46.40 -16.14
C LYS A 40 35.14 -45.16 -17.05
N GLN A 41 35.10 -45.34 -18.36
CA GLN A 41 34.93 -44.25 -19.32
C GLN A 41 33.53 -43.62 -19.23
N GLU A 42 32.47 -44.44 -19.09
CA GLU A 42 31.11 -43.94 -18.90
C GLU A 42 30.97 -43.16 -17.59
N MET A 43 31.53 -43.67 -16.49
CA MET A 43 31.55 -42.96 -15.22
C MET A 43 32.31 -41.63 -15.29
N GLN A 44 33.42 -41.57 -16.03
CA GLN A 44 34.13 -40.31 -16.26
C GLN A 44 33.29 -39.30 -17.06
N LYS A 45 32.59 -39.76 -18.12
CA LYS A 45 31.69 -38.89 -18.89
C LYS A 45 30.56 -38.34 -18.04
N ILE A 46 29.89 -39.19 -17.24
CA ILE A 46 28.80 -38.78 -16.34
C ILE A 46 29.30 -37.75 -15.33
N ASN A 47 30.48 -37.96 -14.74
CA ASN A 47 31.06 -37.02 -13.78
C ASN A 47 31.38 -35.66 -14.42
N GLU A 48 31.95 -35.64 -15.62
CA GLU A 48 32.22 -34.38 -16.32
C GLU A 48 30.93 -33.67 -16.74
N GLU A 49 29.90 -34.41 -17.20
CA GLU A 49 28.59 -33.84 -17.49
C GLU A 49 27.92 -33.24 -16.26
N HIS A 50 27.97 -33.93 -15.11
CA HIS A 50 27.46 -33.41 -13.84
C HIS A 50 28.21 -32.17 -13.39
N LYS A 51 29.54 -32.17 -13.50
CA LYS A 51 30.38 -31.02 -13.16
C LYS A 51 30.03 -29.80 -14.03
N GLN A 52 29.85 -29.99 -15.34
CA GLN A 52 29.42 -28.92 -16.24
C GLN A 52 28.01 -28.40 -15.91
N LYS A 53 27.07 -29.28 -15.56
CA LYS A 53 25.72 -28.87 -15.15
C LYS A 53 25.76 -28.05 -13.86
N ILE A 54 26.54 -28.46 -12.87
CA ILE A 54 26.71 -27.72 -11.61
C ILE A 54 27.31 -26.34 -11.89
N GLN A 55 28.37 -26.25 -12.69
CA GLN A 55 28.98 -24.97 -13.06
C GLN A 55 27.98 -24.01 -13.73
N LYS A 56 27.16 -24.51 -14.67
CA LYS A 56 26.13 -23.69 -15.31
C LYS A 56 25.06 -23.21 -14.33
N ILE A 57 24.67 -24.04 -13.37
CA ILE A 57 23.71 -23.68 -12.32
C ILE A 57 24.31 -22.59 -11.41
N ASP A 58 25.56 -22.76 -10.99
CA ASP A 58 26.25 -21.80 -10.13
C ASP A 58 26.41 -20.44 -10.81
N GLU A 59 26.80 -20.43 -12.09
CA GLU A 59 26.89 -19.21 -12.90
C GLU A 59 25.53 -18.53 -13.05
N ALA A 60 24.48 -19.30 -13.38
CA ALA A 60 23.12 -18.77 -13.50
C ALA A 60 22.61 -18.21 -12.16
N HIS A 61 22.92 -18.87 -11.04
CA HIS A 61 22.56 -18.41 -9.71
C HIS A 61 23.29 -17.11 -9.36
N LYS A 62 24.60 -17.04 -9.62
CA LYS A 62 25.41 -15.83 -9.41
C LYS A 62 24.89 -14.65 -10.21
N GLN A 63 24.54 -14.85 -11.48
CA GLN A 63 23.96 -13.80 -12.33
C GLN A 63 22.59 -13.34 -11.81
N ARG A 64 21.74 -14.26 -11.34
CA ARG A 64 20.44 -13.91 -10.74
C ARG A 64 20.61 -13.09 -9.47
N MET A 65 21.50 -13.51 -8.57
CA MET A 65 21.79 -12.79 -7.33
C MET A 65 22.33 -11.39 -7.61
N GLN A 66 23.21 -11.24 -8.60
CA GLN A 66 23.71 -9.93 -9.00
C GLN A 66 22.58 -9.01 -9.49
N LYS A 67 21.69 -9.51 -10.37
CA LYS A 67 20.54 -8.73 -10.85
C LYS A 67 19.59 -8.32 -9.72
N ILE A 68 19.34 -9.20 -8.76
CA ILE A 68 18.52 -8.90 -7.59
C ILE A 68 19.16 -7.77 -6.78
N ASN A 69 20.47 -7.85 -6.54
CA ASN A 69 21.20 -6.85 -5.77
C ASN A 69 21.20 -5.48 -6.48
N GLU A 70 21.44 -5.45 -7.79
CA GLU A 70 21.38 -4.22 -8.59
C GLU A 70 19.98 -3.58 -8.55
N ASN A 71 18.91 -4.38 -8.65
CA ASN A 71 17.55 -3.89 -8.54
C ASN A 71 17.23 -3.33 -7.14
N PHE A 72 17.73 -3.98 -6.09
CA PHE A 72 17.56 -3.53 -4.71
C PHE A 72 18.25 -2.18 -4.47
N GLU A 73 19.49 -2.01 -4.91
CA GLU A 73 20.20 -0.73 -4.76
C GLU A 73 19.54 0.39 -5.58
N LYS A 74 19.09 0.13 -6.81
CA LYS A 74 18.30 1.09 -7.60
C LYS A 74 17.02 1.51 -6.89
N GLU A 75 16.30 0.57 -6.28
CA GLU A 75 15.07 0.88 -5.53
C GLU A 75 15.35 1.74 -4.30
N LYS A 76 16.44 1.44 -3.58
CA LYS A 76 16.89 2.20 -2.42
C LYS A 76 17.29 3.63 -2.81
N GLU A 77 17.98 3.81 -3.92
CA GLU A 77 18.33 5.12 -4.47
C GLU A 77 17.08 5.91 -4.87
N ARG A 78 16.14 5.30 -5.61
CA ARG A 78 14.84 5.91 -5.94
C ARG A 78 14.10 6.41 -4.70
N LYS A 79 14.08 5.63 -3.62
CA LYS A 79 13.42 6.03 -2.37
C LYS A 79 14.09 7.24 -1.72
N LYS A 80 15.43 7.32 -1.74
CA LYS A 80 16.15 8.48 -1.23
C LYS A 80 15.87 9.73 -2.05
N ASP A 81 15.79 9.61 -3.37
CA ASP A 81 15.45 10.73 -4.25
C ASP A 81 14.02 11.23 -3.99
N LEU A 82 13.08 10.30 -3.76
CA LEU A 82 11.71 10.65 -3.36
C LEU A 82 11.70 11.40 -2.02
N GLU A 83 12.35 10.86 -0.99
CA GLU A 83 12.45 11.50 0.33
C GLU A 83 13.06 12.90 0.26
N LYS A 84 14.12 13.08 -0.54
CA LYS A 84 14.74 14.38 -0.76
C LYS A 84 13.77 15.38 -1.40
N ILE A 85 12.97 14.94 -2.37
CA ILE A 85 12.00 15.81 -3.02
C ILE A 85 10.83 16.10 -2.09
N GLU A 86 10.30 15.11 -1.37
CA GLU A 86 9.26 15.32 -0.34
C GLU A 86 9.71 16.36 0.70
N ASN A 87 10.95 16.25 1.18
CA ASN A 87 11.53 17.23 2.09
C ASN A 87 11.62 18.62 1.46
N SER A 88 11.97 18.73 0.17
CA SER A 88 11.97 20.01 -0.53
C SER A 88 10.57 20.64 -0.62
N TYR A 89 9.53 19.85 -0.95
CA TYR A 89 8.15 20.35 -0.92
C TYR A 89 7.73 20.81 0.47
N LYS A 90 8.14 20.06 1.49
CA LYS A 90 7.86 20.39 2.90
C LYS A 90 8.53 21.68 3.32
N GLU A 91 9.81 21.87 3.03
CA GLU A 91 10.55 23.10 3.35
C GLU A 91 9.90 24.33 2.71
N ILE A 92 9.58 24.26 1.41
CA ILE A 92 8.92 25.37 0.69
C ILE A 92 7.53 25.63 1.26
N TYR A 93 6.78 24.58 1.60
CA TYR A 93 5.45 24.73 2.18
C TYR A 93 5.48 25.33 3.60
N GLU A 94 6.45 24.95 4.44
CA GLU A 94 6.64 25.57 5.76
C GLU A 94 7.06 27.04 5.65
N GLU A 95 7.93 27.37 4.69
CA GLU A 95 8.26 28.78 4.39
C GLU A 95 7.00 29.54 3.97
N TYR A 96 6.24 29.01 3.00
CA TYR A 96 4.97 29.58 2.56
C TYR A 96 4.00 29.82 3.74
N LYS A 97 3.87 28.84 4.64
CA LYS A 97 2.95 28.90 5.80
C LYS A 97 3.40 29.92 6.85
N SER A 98 4.71 30.15 6.95
CA SER A 98 5.28 31.16 7.85
C SER A 98 5.06 32.60 7.36
N LEU A 99 4.72 32.78 6.09
CA LEU A 99 4.50 34.10 5.51
C LEU A 99 3.14 34.69 5.92
N PRO A 100 3.08 36.02 6.12
CA PRO A 100 1.81 36.75 6.16
C PRO A 100 0.96 36.49 4.91
N MET A 101 -0.36 36.47 5.08
CA MET A 101 -1.33 36.12 4.04
C MET A 101 -1.25 37.04 2.79
N ASP A 102 -0.89 38.31 2.98
CA ASP A 102 -0.65 39.29 1.91
C ASP A 102 0.62 39.00 1.09
N LYS A 103 1.56 38.22 1.64
CA LYS A 103 2.82 37.85 0.98
C LYS A 103 2.80 36.47 0.32
N GLN A 104 1.88 35.60 0.73
CA GLN A 104 1.73 34.24 0.20
C GLN A 104 1.50 34.22 -1.32
N GLY A 105 0.70 35.14 -1.86
CA GLY A 105 0.47 35.24 -3.31
C GLY A 105 1.73 35.61 -4.09
N ALA A 106 2.51 36.56 -3.58
CA ALA A 106 3.78 36.98 -4.19
C ALA A 106 4.83 35.85 -4.12
N PHE A 107 4.85 35.09 -3.03
CA PHE A 107 5.71 33.92 -2.89
C PHE A 107 5.42 32.86 -3.95
N LEU A 108 4.15 32.48 -4.12
CA LEU A 108 3.76 31.52 -5.16
C LEU A 108 4.12 32.04 -6.55
N HIS A 109 3.91 33.34 -6.82
CA HIS A 109 4.30 33.95 -8.08
C HIS A 109 5.81 33.87 -8.33
N ASN A 110 6.64 34.08 -7.31
CA ASN A 110 8.09 33.94 -7.43
C ASN A 110 8.52 32.50 -7.72
N LEU A 111 7.83 31.49 -7.16
CA LEU A 111 8.08 30.09 -7.52
C LEU A 111 7.82 29.84 -9.02
N PHE A 112 6.72 30.38 -9.56
CA PHE A 112 6.43 30.29 -11.01
C PHE A 112 7.55 30.94 -11.84
N LEU A 113 8.01 32.14 -11.46
CA LEU A 113 9.10 32.83 -12.18
C LEU A 113 10.43 32.08 -12.17
N ASN A 114 10.65 31.20 -11.18
CA ASN A 114 11.87 30.42 -11.02
C ASN A 114 11.77 29.01 -11.65
N ASN A 115 10.81 28.77 -12.56
CA ASN A 115 10.53 27.45 -13.16
C ASN A 115 10.18 26.37 -12.13
N GLN A 116 9.56 26.75 -11.00
CA GLN A 116 9.05 25.83 -9.98
C GLN A 116 7.51 25.73 -10.04
N ASP A 117 6.96 25.76 -11.26
CA ASP A 117 5.51 25.78 -11.52
C ASP A 117 4.79 24.60 -10.86
N GLU A 118 5.39 23.40 -10.95
CA GLU A 118 4.86 22.18 -10.32
C GLU A 118 4.73 22.33 -8.80
N CYS A 119 5.75 22.91 -8.16
CA CYS A 119 5.77 23.10 -6.71
C CYS A 119 4.75 24.17 -6.29
N ALA A 120 4.65 25.26 -7.04
CA ALA A 120 3.69 26.34 -6.79
C ALA A 120 2.24 25.84 -6.91
N GLU A 121 1.94 25.05 -7.94
CA GLU A 121 0.62 24.47 -8.14
C GLU A 121 0.27 23.45 -7.04
N ALA A 122 1.22 22.57 -6.69
CA ALA A 122 1.01 21.61 -5.61
C ALA A 122 0.73 22.31 -4.26
N ILE A 123 1.51 23.34 -3.90
CA ILE A 123 1.27 24.11 -2.67
C ILE A 123 -0.10 24.77 -2.68
N ARG A 124 -0.52 25.30 -3.83
CA ARG A 124 -1.87 25.86 -3.99
C ARG A 124 -2.95 24.81 -3.76
N TYR A 125 -2.77 23.59 -4.25
CA TYR A 125 -3.69 22.49 -3.99
C TYR A 125 -3.72 22.07 -2.52
N VAL A 126 -2.56 22.01 -1.85
CA VAL A 126 -2.47 21.76 -0.40
C VAL A 126 -3.29 22.80 0.37
N GLN A 127 -3.11 24.09 0.06
CA GLN A 127 -3.86 25.18 0.68
C GLN A 127 -5.37 25.03 0.48
N ILE A 128 -5.82 24.76 -0.75
CA ILE A 128 -7.24 24.58 -1.06
C ILE A 128 -7.85 23.45 -0.23
N ILE A 129 -7.11 22.34 -0.04
CA ILE A 129 -7.54 21.23 0.80
C ILE A 129 -7.66 21.68 2.26
N GLU A 130 -6.65 22.32 2.83
CA GLU A 130 -6.66 22.76 4.22
C GLU A 130 -7.82 23.73 4.51
N GLU A 131 -8.01 24.73 3.64
CA GLU A 131 -9.10 25.70 3.75
C GLU A 131 -10.46 25.01 3.63
N SER A 132 -10.61 24.10 2.66
CA SER A 132 -11.85 23.37 2.46
C SER A 132 -12.16 22.46 3.64
N VAL A 133 -11.18 21.73 4.18
CA VAL A 133 -11.36 20.91 5.40
C VAL A 133 -11.78 21.76 6.59
N ASN A 134 -11.14 22.92 6.79
CA ASN A 134 -11.54 23.84 7.85
C ASN A 134 -12.98 24.34 7.69
N ILE A 135 -13.42 24.65 6.45
CA ILE A 135 -14.82 25.03 6.17
C ILE A 135 -15.76 23.86 6.44
N ILE A 136 -15.44 22.66 5.98
CA ILE A 136 -16.27 21.46 6.14
C ILE A 136 -16.54 21.21 7.63
N LEU A 137 -15.49 21.19 8.45
CA LEU A 137 -15.57 20.85 9.87
C LEU A 137 -16.31 21.91 10.71
N LYS A 138 -16.47 23.15 10.19
CA LYS A 138 -17.14 24.27 10.88
C LYS A 138 -18.52 24.60 10.30
N SER A 139 -18.86 24.11 9.11
CA SER A 139 -20.07 24.51 8.41
C SER A 139 -21.33 23.98 9.08
N LYS A 140 -22.26 24.90 9.36
CA LYS A 140 -23.65 24.60 9.74
C LYS A 140 -24.54 24.24 8.55
N ASN A 141 -24.09 24.51 7.33
CA ASN A 141 -24.80 24.21 6.09
C ASN A 141 -24.28 22.90 5.49
N LYS A 142 -25.18 21.91 5.36
CA LYS A 142 -24.90 20.60 4.78
C LYS A 142 -24.35 20.69 3.37
N ASP A 143 -25.05 21.38 2.47
CA ASP A 143 -24.69 21.51 1.06
C ASP A 143 -23.31 22.16 0.89
N THR A 144 -22.99 23.14 1.75
CA THR A 144 -21.65 23.77 1.77
C THR A 144 -20.57 22.78 2.20
N ALA A 145 -20.81 21.99 3.24
CA ALA A 145 -19.86 20.97 3.68
C ALA A 145 -19.69 19.86 2.63
N GLU A 146 -20.76 19.42 1.98
CA GLU A 146 -20.73 18.40 0.94
C GLU A 146 -19.99 18.89 -0.31
N SER A 147 -20.33 20.09 -0.82
CA SER A 147 -19.65 20.67 -1.98
C SER A 147 -18.14 20.87 -1.73
N ARG A 148 -17.75 21.31 -0.53
CA ARG A 148 -16.33 21.42 -0.17
C ARG A 148 -15.65 20.06 -0.04
N ARG A 149 -16.36 19.04 0.43
CA ARG A 149 -15.83 17.67 0.51
C ARG A 149 -15.58 17.09 -0.88
N GLU A 150 -16.47 17.34 -1.84
CA GLU A 150 -16.27 16.97 -3.25
C GLU A 150 -15.02 17.64 -3.83
N LEU A 151 -14.84 18.95 -3.58
CA LEU A 151 -13.64 19.66 -3.99
C LEU A 151 -12.37 19.05 -3.37
N VAL A 152 -12.39 18.70 -2.08
CA VAL A 152 -11.23 18.03 -1.43
C VAL A 152 -10.89 16.72 -2.12
N LEU A 153 -11.89 15.90 -2.47
CA LEU A 153 -11.66 14.63 -3.15
C LEU A 153 -11.08 14.83 -4.56
N GLU A 154 -11.58 15.82 -5.30
CA GLU A 154 -11.06 16.17 -6.63
C GLU A 154 -9.59 16.61 -6.56
N ILE A 155 -9.27 17.51 -5.62
CA ILE A 155 -7.92 18.03 -5.47
C ILE A 155 -6.96 16.98 -4.89
N GLU A 156 -7.42 16.13 -3.98
CA GLU A 156 -6.65 14.98 -3.48
C GLU A 156 -6.25 14.06 -4.64
N GLN A 157 -7.18 13.75 -5.55
CA GLN A 157 -6.91 12.93 -6.73
C GLN A 157 -5.88 13.60 -7.64
N LYS A 158 -6.01 14.91 -7.91
CA LYS A 158 -5.02 15.66 -8.71
C LYS A 158 -3.63 15.61 -8.09
N ILE A 159 -3.52 15.75 -6.76
CA ILE A 159 -2.23 15.61 -6.07
C ILE A 159 -1.69 14.19 -6.22
N ARG A 160 -2.50 13.14 -6.04
CA ARG A 160 -2.04 11.74 -6.18
C ARG A 160 -1.49 11.44 -7.58
N GLU A 161 -2.15 11.96 -8.61
CA GLU A 161 -1.79 11.68 -10.01
C GLU A 161 -0.62 12.53 -10.50
N LYS A 162 -0.65 13.84 -10.24
CA LYS A 162 0.32 14.79 -10.81
C LYS A 162 1.46 15.13 -9.86
N TYR A 163 1.21 15.15 -8.55
CA TYR A 163 2.17 15.59 -7.54
C TYR A 163 2.27 14.58 -6.39
N PRO A 164 2.56 13.27 -6.67
CA PRO A 164 2.53 12.23 -5.64
C PRO A 164 3.48 12.51 -4.47
N LYS A 165 4.55 13.28 -4.71
CA LYS A 165 5.53 13.70 -3.71
C LYS A 165 4.98 14.78 -2.75
N ALA A 166 3.97 15.55 -3.16
CA ALA A 166 3.28 16.50 -2.29
C ALA A 166 2.19 15.82 -1.44
N TYR A 167 1.85 14.56 -1.72
CA TYR A 167 0.78 13.86 -1.02
C TYR A 167 1.04 13.75 0.49
N GLY A 168 2.32 13.59 0.89
CA GLY A 168 2.72 13.58 2.29
C GLY A 168 2.29 14.81 3.09
N LEU A 169 2.15 15.97 2.44
CA LEU A 169 1.72 17.23 3.09
C LEU A 169 0.24 17.22 3.49
N ILE A 170 -0.60 16.45 2.80
CA ILE A 170 -2.06 16.47 3.00
C ILE A 170 -2.59 15.24 3.73
N ILE A 171 -1.78 14.20 3.94
CA ILE A 171 -2.21 12.93 4.58
C ILE A 171 -2.94 13.19 5.89
N ASN A 172 -2.35 13.98 6.77
CA ASN A 172 -2.92 14.26 8.09
C ASN A 172 -4.22 15.05 8.00
N THR A 173 -4.30 16.01 7.07
CA THR A 173 -5.49 16.83 6.83
C THR A 173 -6.65 16.00 6.27
N ILE A 174 -6.37 15.10 5.33
CA ILE A 174 -7.37 14.17 4.79
C ILE A 174 -7.83 13.17 5.86
N GLN A 175 -6.91 12.68 6.69
CA GLN A 175 -7.25 11.79 7.80
C GLN A 175 -8.14 12.49 8.82
N LEU A 176 -7.80 13.73 9.20
CA LEU A 176 -8.62 14.58 10.07
C LEU A 176 -10.05 14.72 9.53
N LEU A 177 -10.20 15.00 8.23
CA LEU A 177 -11.52 15.07 7.60
C LEU A 177 -12.27 13.75 7.72
N LYS A 178 -11.63 12.62 7.39
CA LYS A 178 -12.28 11.29 7.44
C LYS A 178 -12.80 10.93 8.82
N ASP A 179 -12.02 11.26 9.85
CA ASP A 179 -12.32 10.90 11.23
C ASP A 179 -13.41 11.78 11.84
N ASN A 180 -13.52 13.03 11.41
CA ASN A 180 -14.38 14.02 12.06
C ASN A 180 -15.59 14.46 11.23
N TYR A 181 -15.64 14.15 9.93
CA TYR A 181 -16.70 14.66 9.04
C TYR A 181 -18.11 14.35 9.54
N ASP A 182 -18.40 13.09 9.84
CA ASP A 182 -19.76 12.65 10.18
C ASP A 182 -20.22 13.26 11.51
N VAL A 183 -19.33 13.28 12.52
CA VAL A 183 -19.61 13.86 13.84
C VAL A 183 -19.81 15.37 13.72
N ASN A 184 -18.89 16.09 13.09
CA ASN A 184 -18.99 17.55 12.95
C ASN A 184 -20.20 17.97 12.11
N LEU A 185 -20.53 17.23 11.05
CA LEU A 185 -21.70 17.53 10.23
C LEU A 185 -22.98 17.42 11.05
N PHE A 186 -23.12 16.33 11.82
CA PHE A 186 -24.24 16.11 12.72
C PHE A 186 -24.35 17.21 13.78
N GLU A 187 -23.25 17.49 14.50
CA GLU A 187 -23.24 18.49 15.56
C GLU A 187 -23.55 19.90 15.03
N ASN A 188 -22.91 20.31 13.94
CA ASN A 188 -23.10 21.65 13.38
C ASN A 188 -24.54 21.87 12.90
N GLN A 189 -25.18 20.84 12.33
CA GLN A 189 -26.59 20.92 11.94
C GLN A 189 -27.52 20.98 13.15
N CYS A 190 -27.24 20.20 14.20
CA CYS A 190 -28.00 20.30 15.45
C CYS A 190 -27.89 21.70 16.07
N ILE A 191 -26.66 22.26 16.14
CA ILE A 191 -26.42 23.63 16.61
C ILE A 191 -27.22 24.63 15.78
N LYS A 192 -27.22 24.52 14.45
CA LYS A 192 -27.97 25.41 13.56
C LYS A 192 -29.45 25.44 13.94
N TYR A 193 -30.10 24.28 13.99
CA TYR A 193 -31.53 24.21 14.27
C TYR A 193 -31.87 24.59 15.71
N TYR A 194 -30.98 24.30 16.67
CA TYR A 194 -31.12 24.70 18.06
C TYR A 194 -31.10 26.23 18.21
N GLU A 195 -30.10 26.90 17.60
CA GLU A 195 -30.00 28.37 17.60
C GLU A 195 -31.18 29.02 16.87
N GLU A 196 -31.63 28.43 15.77
CA GLU A 196 -32.83 28.89 15.06
C GLU A 196 -34.08 28.77 15.94
N ALA A 197 -34.24 27.66 16.67
CA ALA A 197 -35.36 27.46 17.59
C ALA A 197 -35.37 28.52 18.71
N GLY A 198 -34.22 28.83 19.29
CA GLY A 198 -34.10 29.85 20.35
C GLY A 198 -34.53 31.26 19.93
N LYS A 199 -34.47 31.56 18.62
CA LYS A 199 -34.87 32.87 18.06
C LYS A 199 -36.36 32.97 17.73
N LEU A 200 -37.10 31.85 17.73
CA LEU A 200 -38.49 31.80 17.32
C LEU A 200 -39.44 32.08 18.48
N LYS A 201 -40.50 32.88 18.21
CA LYS A 201 -41.48 33.30 19.23
C LYS A 201 -42.57 32.26 19.49
N THR A 202 -42.99 31.51 18.47
CA THR A 202 -44.13 30.60 18.56
C THR A 202 -43.68 29.17 18.84
N ILE A 203 -44.43 28.48 19.70
CA ILE A 203 -44.19 27.06 20.03
C ILE A 203 -44.21 26.21 18.76
N LYS A 204 -45.18 26.45 17.85
CA LYS A 204 -45.29 25.72 16.57
C LYS A 204 -44.03 25.84 15.70
N SER A 205 -43.43 27.03 15.61
CA SER A 205 -42.23 27.22 14.80
C SER A 205 -40.98 26.63 15.48
N LYS A 206 -40.89 26.71 16.81
CA LYS A 206 -39.85 26.02 17.59
C LYS A 206 -39.92 24.50 17.40
N GLN A 207 -41.12 23.93 17.45
CA GLN A 207 -41.34 22.50 17.27
C GLN A 207 -40.82 22.01 15.91
N LYS A 208 -41.05 22.76 14.82
CA LYS A 208 -40.51 22.41 13.51
C LYS A 208 -38.97 22.29 13.50
N ARG A 209 -38.26 23.09 14.30
CA ARG A 209 -36.80 23.01 14.42
C ARG A 209 -36.35 21.86 15.30
N ILE A 210 -37.09 21.60 16.38
CA ILE A 210 -36.93 20.40 17.20
C ILE A 210 -37.10 19.13 16.35
N ASP A 211 -38.11 19.08 15.48
CA ASP A 211 -38.37 17.95 14.60
C ASP A 211 -37.18 17.69 13.66
N CYS A 212 -36.59 18.75 13.08
CA CYS A 212 -35.35 18.62 12.30
C CYS A 212 -34.20 18.02 13.13
N ILE A 213 -34.00 18.44 14.38
CA ILE A 213 -32.96 17.87 15.24
C ILE A 213 -33.26 16.40 15.57
N ASN A 214 -34.53 16.05 15.82
CA ASN A 214 -34.93 14.68 16.09
C ASN A 214 -34.70 13.75 14.89
N ASP A 215 -34.90 14.25 13.67
CA ASP A 215 -34.59 13.48 12.45
C ASP A 215 -33.08 13.27 12.30
N LEU A 216 -32.26 14.29 12.58
CA LEU A 216 -30.80 14.14 12.63
C LEU A 216 -30.34 13.14 13.71
N ILE A 217 -31.00 13.13 14.88
CA ILE A 217 -30.72 12.18 15.96
C ILE A 217 -30.98 10.74 15.48
N LYS A 218 -32.08 10.48 14.77
CA LYS A 218 -32.37 9.15 14.22
C LYS A 218 -31.33 8.73 13.18
N GLU A 219 -30.91 9.66 12.32
CA GLU A 219 -29.83 9.40 11.35
C GLU A 219 -28.51 9.07 12.07
N ALA A 220 -28.18 9.80 13.13
CA ALA A 220 -26.97 9.59 13.92
C ALA A 220 -26.99 8.26 14.70
N GLU A 221 -28.13 7.82 15.22
CA GLU A 221 -28.28 6.51 15.87
C GLU A 221 -27.98 5.33 14.93
N ALA A 222 -28.21 5.51 13.63
CA ALA A 222 -27.89 4.52 12.61
C ALA A 222 -26.43 4.60 12.14
N ASN A 223 -25.69 5.67 12.48
CA ASN A 223 -24.33 5.90 12.02
C ASN A 223 -23.29 5.40 13.04
N PRO A 224 -22.52 4.32 12.75
CA PRO A 224 -21.58 3.75 13.70
C PRO A 224 -20.40 4.66 14.05
N LYS A 225 -20.17 5.74 13.29
CA LYS A 225 -19.11 6.71 13.56
C LYS A 225 -19.49 7.78 14.58
N ILE A 226 -20.78 7.92 14.89
CA ILE A 226 -21.25 8.90 15.85
C ILE A 226 -21.41 8.21 17.21
N ASP A 227 -20.61 8.64 18.19
CA ASP A 227 -20.72 8.10 19.55
C ASP A 227 -22.08 8.46 20.14
N ARG A 228 -22.71 7.47 20.78
CA ARG A 228 -23.98 7.58 21.49
C ARG A 228 -24.00 8.75 22.49
N LYS A 229 -22.86 9.13 23.08
CA LYS A 229 -22.75 10.30 23.96
C LYS A 229 -23.20 11.60 23.28
N PHE A 230 -22.86 11.80 22.01
CA PHE A 230 -23.29 12.98 21.25
C PHE A 230 -24.79 12.95 20.98
N VAL A 231 -25.32 11.76 20.65
CA VAL A 231 -26.76 11.55 20.46
C VAL A 231 -27.53 11.85 21.73
N ASP A 232 -27.11 11.28 22.86
CA ASP A 232 -27.77 11.45 24.15
C ASP A 232 -27.67 12.89 24.66
N PHE A 233 -26.56 13.59 24.38
CA PHE A 233 -26.42 15.03 24.64
C PHE A 233 -27.52 15.82 23.92
N TRP A 234 -27.69 15.61 22.61
CA TRP A 234 -28.68 16.35 21.82
C TRP A 234 -30.12 15.99 22.19
N LYS A 235 -30.42 14.72 22.48
CA LYS A 235 -31.72 14.31 23.02
C LYS A 235 -32.10 15.06 24.30
N ASN A 236 -31.12 15.35 25.15
CA ASN A 236 -31.36 16.12 26.37
C ASN A 236 -31.46 17.62 26.07
N LYS A 237 -30.59 18.17 25.22
CA LYS A 237 -30.64 19.60 24.87
C LYS A 237 -31.93 20.04 24.20
N VAL A 238 -32.51 19.22 23.34
CA VAL A 238 -33.77 19.54 22.66
C VAL A 238 -34.93 19.76 23.64
N LYS A 239 -34.91 19.10 24.81
CA LYS A 239 -35.94 19.25 25.85
C LYS A 239 -35.93 20.63 26.52
N GLU A 240 -34.83 21.38 26.41
CA GLU A 240 -34.68 22.72 27.01
C GLU A 240 -35.34 23.84 26.18
N ILE A 241 -35.77 23.55 24.94
CA ILE A 241 -36.30 24.56 24.00
C ILE A 241 -37.79 24.88 24.26
N ILE A 242 -38.53 23.91 24.81
CA ILE A 242 -39.98 23.96 25.08
C ILE A 242 -40.21 24.57 26.47
#